data_AF-A0A3B0X2U7-F1
#
_entry.id   AF-A0A3B0X2U7-F1
#
_cell.length_a   1.000
_cell.length_b   1.000
_cell.length_c   1.000
_cell.angle_alpha   90.00
_cell.angle_beta   90.00
_cell.angle_gamma   90.00
#
_symmetry.space_group_name_H-M   'P 1'
#
loop_
_entity.id
_entity.type
_entity.pdbx_description
1 polymer ?
#
loop_
_entity_poly.entity_id
_entity_poly.type
_entity_poly.pdbx_seq_one_letter_code
_entity_poly.pdbx_strand_id
1 'polypeptide(L)'
;MTHGEIVVIDGKTLRRSHDRSNKVAAIHMVSAWACENGLVLGQLKTEEKSNEITAIPKLLKLLELHNCIVTIDAMGCQKKIAKTIQDQGADYVLALKGNQRNLHNDVTLYLDNAINKGNLNNTFDFHETIGADHGRIEIRRYWICNDINRLDQDREWQGLKSIGLAESERHIGDKKTIERRYFITSLDNNIDNEFSRCLVRILF
;
A
#
# COMPACT_ATOMS: atom_id res chain seq x y z
N MET A 1 -11.57 10.70 -13.22
CA MET A 1 -11.34 11.15 -11.82
C MET A 1 -10.47 12.40 -11.81
N THR A 2 -10.30 13.05 -10.66
CA THR A 2 -9.32 14.13 -10.45
C THR A 2 -7.89 13.62 -10.64
N HIS A 3 -7.02 14.41 -11.25
CA HIS A 3 -5.61 14.06 -11.44
C HIS A 3 -4.93 13.89 -10.07
N GLY A 4 -4.18 12.80 -9.89
CA GLY A 4 -3.51 12.49 -8.62
C GLY A 4 -4.46 12.03 -7.50
N GLU A 5 -5.69 11.61 -7.83
CA GLU A 5 -6.60 10.97 -6.87
C GLU A 5 -5.98 9.67 -6.34
N ILE A 6 -6.06 9.47 -5.03
CA ILE A 6 -5.60 8.23 -4.39
C ILE A 6 -6.80 7.30 -4.21
N VAL A 7 -6.75 6.15 -4.87
CA VAL A 7 -7.77 5.11 -4.78
C VAL A 7 -7.26 3.95 -3.94
N VAL A 8 -7.84 3.76 -2.76
CA VAL A 8 -7.51 2.65 -1.87
C VAL A 8 -8.40 1.46 -2.21
N ILE A 9 -7.80 0.33 -2.54
CA ILE A 9 -8.50 -0.95 -2.67
C ILE A 9 -8.27 -1.76 -1.41
N ASP A 10 -9.35 -2.03 -0.67
CA ASP A 10 -9.27 -2.72 0.61
C ASP A 10 -10.40 -3.74 0.79
N GLY A 11 -10.05 -4.86 1.42
CA GLY A 11 -10.94 -5.95 1.79
C GLY A 11 -11.46 -5.80 3.22
N LYS A 12 -12.79 -5.67 3.38
CA LYS A 12 -13.44 -5.59 4.69
C LYS A 12 -14.37 -6.75 4.94
N THR A 13 -14.42 -7.19 6.19
CA THR A 13 -15.41 -8.17 6.67
C THR A 13 -16.47 -7.44 7.47
N LEU A 14 -17.73 -7.54 7.06
CA LEU A 14 -18.83 -6.85 7.75
C LEU A 14 -19.10 -7.52 9.10
N ARG A 15 -18.95 -6.76 10.19
CA ARG A 15 -19.27 -7.25 11.54
C ARG A 15 -20.76 -7.58 11.65
N ARG A 16 -21.08 -8.67 12.35
CA ARG A 16 -22.46 -9.17 12.58
C ARG A 16 -23.25 -9.52 11.31
N SER A 17 -22.59 -9.75 10.18
CA SER A 17 -23.22 -10.21 8.93
C SER A 17 -23.31 -11.74 8.79
N HIS A 18 -22.83 -12.48 9.79
CA HIS A 18 -22.89 -13.94 9.81
C HIS A 18 -24.16 -14.41 10.52
N ASP A 19 -24.68 -15.55 10.11
CA ASP A 19 -25.78 -16.22 10.77
C ASP A 19 -25.39 -17.66 11.08
N ARG A 20 -25.09 -17.95 12.35
CA ARG A 20 -24.68 -19.29 12.78
C ARG A 20 -25.81 -20.31 12.73
N SER A 21 -27.06 -19.90 12.95
CA SER A 21 -28.19 -20.84 12.93
C SER A 21 -28.47 -21.32 11.50
N ASN A 22 -28.31 -20.42 10.53
CA ASN A 22 -28.48 -20.70 9.10
C ASN A 22 -27.18 -21.05 8.36
N LYS A 23 -26.06 -21.22 9.07
CA LYS A 23 -24.72 -21.50 8.50
C LYS A 23 -24.26 -20.49 7.42
N VAL A 24 -24.67 -19.23 7.54
CA VAL A 24 -24.25 -18.15 6.64
C VAL A 24 -22.96 -17.52 7.17
N ALA A 25 -21.90 -17.58 6.36
CA ALA A 25 -20.63 -16.93 6.68
C ALA A 25 -20.74 -15.40 6.67
N ALA A 26 -19.80 -14.73 7.34
CA ALA A 26 -19.74 -13.27 7.30
C ALA A 26 -19.50 -12.78 5.87
N ILE A 27 -20.13 -11.66 5.52
CA ILE A 27 -19.94 -11.03 4.21
C ILE A 27 -18.55 -10.41 4.16
N HIS A 28 -17.76 -10.88 3.20
CA HIS A 28 -16.51 -10.27 2.78
C HIS A 28 -16.75 -9.39 1.55
N MET A 29 -16.09 -8.23 1.50
CA MET A 29 -16.23 -7.29 0.40
C MET A 29 -14.91 -6.58 0.12
N VAL A 30 -14.62 -6.37 -1.15
CA VAL A 30 -13.54 -5.49 -1.62
C VAL A 30 -14.18 -4.18 -2.04
N SER A 31 -13.63 -3.06 -1.58
CA SER A 31 -14.09 -1.72 -1.91
C SER A 31 -12.96 -0.88 -2.50
N ALA A 32 -13.33 -0.01 -3.45
CA ALA A 32 -12.47 1.04 -3.99
C ALA A 32 -12.91 2.38 -3.40
N TRP A 33 -12.02 3.03 -2.65
CA TRP A 33 -12.29 4.27 -1.94
C TRP A 33 -11.44 5.41 -2.53
N ALA A 34 -12.09 6.46 -3.02
CA ALA A 34 -11.46 7.71 -3.46
C ALA A 34 -11.20 8.60 -2.25
N CYS A 35 -9.93 8.77 -1.88
CA CYS A 35 -9.55 9.46 -0.66
C CYS A 35 -9.82 10.97 -0.66
N GLU A 36 -9.63 11.68 -1.77
CA GLU A 36 -9.89 13.13 -1.80
C GLU A 36 -11.38 13.43 -1.79
N ASN A 37 -12.14 12.59 -2.50
CA ASN A 37 -13.58 12.79 -2.64
C ASN A 37 -14.37 12.21 -1.46
N GLY A 38 -13.76 11.31 -0.66
CA GLY A 38 -14.43 10.66 0.46
C GLY A 38 -15.57 9.72 0.02
N LEU A 39 -15.38 9.02 -1.11
CA LEU A 39 -16.43 8.23 -1.76
C LEU A 39 -16.00 6.79 -2.03
N VAL A 40 -16.94 5.85 -1.89
CA VAL A 40 -16.79 4.49 -2.43
C VAL A 40 -17.12 4.53 -3.92
N LEU A 41 -16.13 4.30 -4.78
CA LEU A 41 -16.28 4.26 -6.23
C LEU A 41 -16.93 2.95 -6.70
N GLY A 42 -16.67 1.86 -5.97
CA GLY A 42 -17.21 0.55 -6.29
C GLY A 42 -16.91 -0.45 -5.19
N GLN A 43 -17.71 -1.51 -5.13
CA GLN A 43 -17.52 -2.60 -4.19
C GLN A 43 -17.99 -3.93 -4.78
N LEU A 44 -17.29 -5.01 -4.44
CA LEU A 44 -17.64 -6.36 -4.84
C LEU A 44 -17.68 -7.26 -3.62
N LYS A 45 -18.79 -8.00 -3.46
CA LYS A 45 -18.88 -9.07 -2.48
C LYS A 45 -17.97 -10.23 -2.89
N THR A 46 -17.21 -10.75 -1.94
CA THR A 46 -16.43 -11.99 -2.08
C THR A 46 -16.96 -13.04 -1.12
N GLU A 47 -16.75 -14.31 -1.46
CA GLU A 47 -17.16 -15.43 -0.60
C GLU A 47 -16.23 -15.54 0.62
N GLU A 48 -14.94 -15.33 0.40
CA GLU A 48 -13.89 -15.40 1.42
C GLU A 48 -12.83 -14.31 1.19
N LYS A 49 -11.99 -14.09 2.20
CA LYS A 49 -10.85 -13.16 2.14
C LYS A 49 -9.82 -13.54 1.06
N SER A 50 -9.56 -14.82 0.86
CA SER A 50 -8.67 -15.33 -0.19
C SER A 50 -9.14 -14.95 -1.61
N ASN A 51 -10.43 -14.71 -1.80
CA ASN A 51 -11.01 -14.45 -3.11
C ASN A 51 -10.78 -13.00 -3.58
N GLU A 52 -10.29 -12.11 -2.71
CA GLU A 52 -10.00 -10.70 -3.06
C GLU A 52 -8.99 -10.59 -4.20
N ILE A 53 -8.02 -11.53 -4.27
CA ILE A 53 -7.04 -11.65 -5.37
C ILE A 53 -7.71 -11.65 -6.75
N THR A 54 -8.86 -12.31 -6.87
CA THR A 54 -9.61 -12.40 -8.13
C THR A 54 -10.65 -11.29 -8.28
N ALA A 55 -11.09 -10.69 -7.17
CA ALA A 55 -12.07 -9.62 -7.16
C ALA A 55 -11.45 -8.27 -7.50
N ILE A 56 -10.23 -8.00 -7.02
CA ILE A 56 -9.50 -6.75 -7.25
C ILE A 56 -9.37 -6.45 -8.76
N PRO A 57 -8.85 -7.35 -9.62
CA PRO A 57 -8.78 -7.09 -11.06
C PRO A 57 -10.14 -6.82 -11.71
N LYS A 58 -11.21 -7.46 -11.22
CA LYS A 58 -12.57 -7.22 -11.74
C LYS A 58 -13.05 -5.83 -11.35
N LEU A 59 -12.82 -5.42 -10.10
CA LEU A 59 -13.16 -4.09 -9.61
C LEU A 59 -12.39 -3.01 -10.36
N LEU A 60 -11.07 -3.18 -10.55
CA LEU A 60 -10.25 -2.22 -11.29
C LEU A 60 -10.72 -2.02 -12.73
N LYS A 61 -11.24 -3.05 -13.39
CA LYS A 61 -11.76 -2.95 -14.77
C LYS A 61 -13.09 -2.19 -14.88
N LEU A 62 -13.80 -2.02 -13.77
CA LEU A 62 -15.05 -1.26 -13.74
C LEU A 62 -14.83 0.24 -13.46
N LEU A 63 -13.61 0.62 -13.11
CA LEU A 63 -13.25 1.97 -12.70
C LEU A 63 -12.40 2.65 -13.78
N GLU A 64 -12.63 3.94 -13.98
CA GLU A 64 -11.78 4.79 -14.83
C GLU A 64 -10.64 5.36 -13.98
N LEU A 65 -9.48 4.68 -13.96
CA LEU A 65 -8.35 4.97 -13.06
C LEU A 65 -7.25 5.86 -13.66
N HIS A 66 -7.41 6.32 -14.90
CA HIS A 66 -6.37 7.08 -15.60
C HIS A 66 -5.90 8.30 -14.78
N ASN A 67 -4.58 8.47 -14.64
CA ASN A 67 -3.91 9.47 -13.79
C ASN A 67 -4.25 9.41 -12.28
N CYS A 68 -4.64 8.25 -11.76
CA CYS A 68 -4.82 8.02 -10.34
C CYS A 68 -3.71 7.17 -9.76
N ILE A 69 -3.57 7.20 -8.44
CA ILE A 69 -2.65 6.35 -7.70
C ILE A 69 -3.47 5.30 -6.96
N VAL A 70 -3.29 4.05 -7.34
CA VAL A 70 -3.97 2.91 -6.73
C VAL A 70 -3.09 2.32 -5.64
N THR A 71 -3.64 2.21 -4.44
CA THR A 71 -2.95 1.53 -3.34
C THR A 71 -3.73 0.32 -2.87
N ILE A 72 -3.00 -0.76 -2.61
CA ILE A 72 -3.56 -2.05 -2.25
C ILE A 72 -2.71 -2.69 -1.15
N ASP A 73 -3.39 -3.45 -0.28
CA ASP A 73 -2.76 -4.23 0.75
C ASP A 73 -1.82 -5.32 0.19
N ALA A 74 -1.10 -5.97 1.10
CA ALA A 74 -0.11 -6.96 0.70
C ALA A 74 -0.68 -8.25 0.14
N MET A 75 -1.97 -8.51 0.31
CA MET A 75 -2.63 -9.66 -0.29
C MET A 75 -2.92 -9.40 -1.78
N GLY A 76 -3.24 -8.15 -2.13
CA GLY A 76 -3.39 -7.68 -3.50
C GLY A 76 -2.08 -7.33 -4.22
N CYS A 77 -0.93 -7.40 -3.55
CA CYS A 77 0.37 -7.16 -4.17
C CYS A 77 0.77 -8.28 -5.15
N GLN A 78 0.29 -8.18 -6.39
CA GLN A 78 0.51 -9.17 -7.45
C GLN A 78 0.89 -8.51 -8.77
N LYS A 79 1.80 -9.16 -9.52
CA LYS A 79 2.28 -8.69 -10.83
C LYS A 79 1.15 -8.41 -11.81
N LYS A 80 0.13 -9.29 -11.85
CA LYS A 80 -1.05 -9.11 -12.72
C LYS A 80 -1.88 -7.87 -12.35
N ILE A 81 -1.96 -7.55 -11.05
CA ILE A 81 -2.68 -6.38 -10.56
C ILE A 81 -1.88 -5.11 -10.91
N ALA A 82 -0.57 -5.07 -10.63
CA ALA A 82 0.31 -3.98 -11.03
C ALA A 82 0.23 -3.68 -12.54
N LYS A 83 0.27 -4.75 -13.36
CA LYS A 83 0.05 -4.66 -14.81
C LYS A 83 -1.31 -4.06 -15.15
N THR A 84 -2.40 -4.54 -14.53
CA THR A 84 -3.75 -4.02 -14.79
C THR A 84 -3.88 -2.54 -14.48
N ILE A 85 -3.22 -2.06 -13.41
CA ILE A 85 -3.21 -0.64 -13.02
C ILE A 85 -2.44 0.18 -14.07
N GLN A 86 -1.25 -0.26 -14.45
CA GLN A 86 -0.41 0.41 -15.45
C GLN A 86 -1.04 0.43 -16.85
N ASP A 87 -1.69 -0.67 -17.26
CA ASP A 87 -2.40 -0.76 -18.54
C ASP A 87 -3.57 0.25 -18.63
N GLN A 88 -4.08 0.76 -17.51
CA GLN A 88 -5.11 1.82 -17.45
C GLN A 88 -4.53 3.24 -17.35
N GLY A 89 -3.20 3.40 -17.40
CA GLY A 89 -2.56 4.71 -17.24
C GLY A 89 -2.61 5.25 -15.80
N ALA A 90 -2.65 4.34 -14.82
CA ALA A 90 -2.64 4.66 -13.40
C ALA A 90 -1.31 4.23 -12.75
N ASP A 91 -0.95 4.88 -11.66
CA ASP A 91 0.19 4.52 -10.83
C ASP A 91 -0.22 3.64 -9.66
N TYR A 92 0.73 2.92 -9.06
CA TYR A 92 0.47 2.09 -7.89
C TYR A 92 1.45 2.30 -6.73
N VAL A 93 0.94 2.04 -5.53
CA VAL A 93 1.72 1.80 -4.31
C VAL A 93 1.22 0.49 -3.70
N LEU A 94 1.99 -0.59 -3.78
CA LEU A 94 1.57 -1.91 -3.32
C LEU A 94 2.37 -2.32 -2.09
N ALA A 95 1.68 -2.70 -1.02
CA ALA A 95 2.33 -3.17 0.19
C ALA A 95 3.00 -4.53 -0.04
N LEU A 96 4.26 -4.68 0.37
CA LEU A 96 4.96 -5.96 0.36
C LEU A 96 4.75 -6.69 1.68
N LYS A 97 4.51 -8.00 1.60
CA LYS A 97 4.54 -8.93 2.73
C LYS A 97 5.06 -10.29 2.25
N GLY A 98 5.58 -11.10 3.17
CA GLY A 98 6.31 -12.37 2.95
C GLY A 98 5.69 -13.47 2.06
N ASN A 99 4.60 -13.19 1.34
CA ASN A 99 4.08 -14.00 0.23
C ASN A 99 4.99 -13.94 -1.01
N GLN A 100 5.85 -12.92 -1.14
CA GLN A 100 6.86 -12.82 -2.19
C GLN A 100 8.26 -12.83 -1.59
N ARG A 101 8.68 -14.00 -1.11
CA ARG A 101 9.85 -14.13 -0.22
C ARG A 101 11.11 -13.43 -0.75
N ASN A 102 11.43 -13.57 -2.04
CA ASN A 102 12.67 -13.01 -2.59
C ASN A 102 12.61 -11.47 -2.65
N LEU A 103 11.64 -10.91 -3.39
CA LEU A 103 11.51 -9.45 -3.52
C LEU A 103 11.33 -8.77 -2.15
N HIS A 104 10.50 -9.33 -1.27
CA HIS A 104 10.33 -8.80 0.07
C HIS A 104 11.65 -8.76 0.84
N ASN A 105 12.44 -9.85 0.80
CA ASN A 105 13.71 -9.93 1.51
C ASN A 105 14.73 -8.96 0.91
N ASP A 106 14.83 -8.85 -0.41
CA ASP A 106 15.77 -7.95 -1.08
C ASP A 106 15.46 -6.49 -0.74
N VAL A 107 14.18 -6.09 -0.82
CA VAL A 107 13.73 -4.74 -0.48
C VAL A 107 13.94 -4.44 1.00
N THR A 108 13.57 -5.36 1.89
CA THR A 108 13.75 -5.21 3.34
C THR A 108 15.23 -5.06 3.67
N LEU A 109 16.07 -5.97 3.18
CA LEU A 109 17.50 -5.97 3.43
C LEU A 109 18.16 -4.71 2.91
N TYR A 110 17.80 -4.26 1.70
CA TYR A 110 18.37 -3.06 1.09
C TYR A 110 17.98 -1.80 1.87
N LEU A 111 16.69 -1.58 2.12
CA LEU A 111 16.19 -0.38 2.81
C LEU A 111 16.65 -0.34 4.26
N ASP A 112 16.56 -1.44 5.00
CA ASP A 112 17.02 -1.48 6.39
C ASP A 112 18.52 -1.22 6.50
N ASN A 113 19.34 -1.78 5.62
CA ASN A 113 20.78 -1.51 5.61
C ASN A 113 21.09 -0.05 5.28
N ALA A 114 20.42 0.53 4.29
CA ALA A 114 20.64 1.93 3.90
C ALA A 114 20.28 2.88 5.06
N ILE A 115 19.13 2.66 5.68
CA ILE A 115 18.63 3.49 6.78
C ILE A 115 19.49 3.31 8.03
N ASN A 116 19.80 2.08 8.44
CA ASN A 116 20.58 1.82 9.66
C ASN A 116 22.03 2.31 9.56
N LYS A 117 22.62 2.32 8.34
CA LYS A 117 23.97 2.84 8.12
C LYS A 117 24.00 4.35 7.89
N GLY A 118 22.84 5.01 7.85
CA GLY A 118 22.73 6.43 7.46
C GLY A 118 23.20 6.69 6.02
N ASN A 119 23.26 5.67 5.17
CA ASN A 119 23.75 5.77 3.80
C ASN A 119 22.57 6.11 2.88
N LEU A 120 22.05 7.32 3.08
CA LEU A 120 20.98 7.91 2.27
C LEU A 120 21.63 8.78 1.21
N ASN A 121 21.97 8.16 0.08
CA ASN A 121 22.50 8.84 -1.09
C ASN A 121 21.39 9.71 -1.74
N ASN A 122 21.71 10.45 -2.81
CA ASN A 122 20.72 11.20 -3.62
C ASN A 122 19.62 10.33 -4.26
N THR A 123 19.64 9.02 -4.05
CA THR A 123 18.64 8.06 -4.51
C THR A 123 17.54 7.82 -3.48
N PHE A 124 17.66 8.40 -2.28
CA PHE A 124 16.65 8.32 -1.23
C PHE A 124 16.00 9.67 -1.00
N ASP A 125 14.70 9.63 -0.72
CA ASP A 125 13.95 10.77 -0.23
C ASP A 125 13.25 10.40 1.08
N PHE A 126 13.03 11.37 1.95
CA PHE A 126 12.62 11.16 3.35
C PHE A 126 11.57 12.17 3.82
N HIS A 127 10.53 11.68 4.48
CA HIS A 127 9.52 12.51 5.11
C HIS A 127 9.17 12.01 6.51
N GLU A 128 9.01 12.93 7.46
CA GLU A 128 8.59 12.62 8.83
C GLU A 128 7.37 13.45 9.22
N THR A 129 6.43 12.82 9.91
CA THR A 129 5.29 13.49 10.55
C THR A 129 5.22 13.08 12.01
N ILE A 130 4.82 14.01 12.86
CA ILE A 130 4.65 13.79 14.30
C ILE A 130 3.23 14.22 14.67
N GLY A 131 2.47 13.32 15.27
CA GLY A 131 1.13 13.57 15.79
C GLY A 131 1.05 13.20 17.26
N ALA A 132 0.37 14.04 18.04
CA ALA A 132 0.02 13.74 19.43
C ALA A 132 -1.50 13.75 19.58
N ASP A 133 -2.06 12.64 20.07
CA ASP A 133 -3.50 12.48 20.25
C ASP A 133 -3.81 11.58 21.45
N HIS A 134 -4.75 12.00 22.30
CA HIS A 134 -5.22 11.25 23.49
C HIS A 134 -4.11 10.59 24.35
N GLY A 135 -2.99 11.29 24.57
CA GLY A 135 -1.87 10.77 25.38
C GLY A 135 -0.95 9.78 24.65
N ARG A 136 -1.13 9.63 23.33
CA ARG A 136 -0.27 8.86 22.43
C ARG A 136 0.51 9.82 21.54
N ILE A 137 1.80 9.58 21.39
CA ILE A 137 2.64 10.22 20.37
C ILE A 137 2.88 9.19 19.26
N GLU A 138 2.63 9.57 18.02
CA GLU A 138 2.91 8.77 16.84
C GLU A 138 3.85 9.55 15.93
N ILE A 139 5.03 8.99 15.67
CA ILE A 139 6.01 9.49 14.73
C ILE A 139 5.95 8.56 13.52
N ARG A 140 5.67 9.10 12.34
CA ARG A 140 5.64 8.33 11.09
C ARG A 140 6.75 8.82 10.19
N ARG A 141 7.59 7.90 9.75
CA ARG A 141 8.70 8.16 8.85
C ARG A 141 8.52 7.40 7.56
N TYR A 142 8.83 8.04 6.45
CA TYR A 142 8.66 7.51 5.11
C TYR A 142 9.97 7.65 4.35
N TRP A 143 10.37 6.58 3.68
CA TRP A 143 11.52 6.58 2.77
C TRP A 143 11.07 6.02 1.42
N ILE A 144 11.52 6.62 0.34
CA ILE A 144 11.38 6.09 -1.01
C ILE A 144 12.75 6.11 -1.68
N CYS A 145 13.02 5.10 -2.50
CA CYS A 145 14.28 4.93 -3.20
C CYS A 145 14.05 4.45 -4.64
N ASN A 146 14.67 5.14 -5.61
CA ASN A 146 14.64 4.77 -7.03
C ASN A 146 15.87 3.97 -7.51
N ASP A 147 16.84 3.67 -6.64
CA ASP A 147 17.93 2.76 -6.97
C ASP A 147 17.46 1.30 -6.89
N ILE A 148 16.60 0.92 -7.84
CA ILE A 148 16.02 -0.42 -7.93
C ILE A 148 16.87 -1.38 -8.77
N ASN A 149 17.98 -0.93 -9.36
CA ASN A 149 18.88 -1.76 -10.18
C ASN A 149 19.48 -2.95 -9.41
N ARG A 150 19.41 -2.94 -8.08
CA ARG A 150 19.88 -4.00 -7.19
C ARG A 150 18.82 -5.08 -6.91
N LEU A 151 17.61 -4.92 -7.44
CA LEU A 151 16.51 -5.87 -7.28
C LEU A 151 16.40 -6.72 -8.54
N ASP A 152 16.83 -7.99 -8.49
CA ASP A 152 16.82 -8.90 -9.66
C ASP A 152 15.42 -9.17 -10.25
N GLN A 153 14.35 -8.86 -9.51
CA GLN A 153 12.95 -9.11 -9.91
C GLN A 153 12.23 -7.89 -10.49
N ASP A 154 12.92 -6.76 -10.67
CA ASP A 154 12.35 -5.52 -11.17
C ASP A 154 11.66 -5.67 -12.54
N ARG A 155 12.25 -6.47 -13.44
CA ARG A 155 11.73 -6.73 -14.80
C ARG A 155 10.37 -7.40 -14.85
N GLU A 156 9.93 -8.00 -13.75
CA GLU A 156 8.64 -8.71 -13.69
C GLU A 156 7.48 -7.80 -13.26
N TRP A 157 7.78 -6.60 -12.76
CA TRP A 157 6.81 -5.62 -12.27
C TRP A 157 6.67 -4.48 -13.26
N GLN A 158 5.58 -4.52 -14.03
CA GLN A 158 5.31 -3.46 -15.01
C GLN A 158 5.27 -2.09 -14.33
N GLY A 159 6.05 -1.15 -14.88
CA GLY A 159 6.13 0.22 -14.39
C GLY A 159 6.79 0.38 -13.03
N LEU A 160 7.43 -0.62 -12.42
CA LEU A 160 8.15 -0.45 -11.16
C LEU A 160 9.30 0.55 -11.33
N LYS A 161 9.30 1.60 -10.51
CA LYS A 161 10.34 2.64 -10.53
C LYS A 161 11.03 2.84 -9.19
N SER A 162 10.30 2.63 -8.10
CA SER A 162 10.83 2.86 -6.76
C SER A 162 10.33 1.83 -5.75
N ILE A 163 11.05 1.73 -4.64
CA ILE A 163 10.68 0.97 -3.44
C ILE A 163 10.60 1.91 -2.26
N GLY A 164 9.83 1.56 -1.24
CA GLY A 164 9.74 2.42 -0.07
C GLY A 164 9.39 1.71 1.23
N LEU A 165 9.55 2.46 2.31
CA LEU A 165 9.33 2.04 3.69
C LEU A 165 8.46 3.08 4.39
N ALA A 166 7.47 2.59 5.14
CA ALA A 166 6.79 3.33 6.18
C ALA A 166 7.18 2.76 7.55
N GLU A 167 7.69 3.61 8.45
CA GLU A 167 7.89 3.29 9.85
C GLU A 167 6.88 4.06 10.70
N SER A 168 6.16 3.37 11.57
CA SER A 168 5.30 3.97 12.60
C SER A 168 5.90 3.68 13.97
N GLU A 169 6.33 4.73 14.65
CA GLU A 169 6.81 4.70 16.01
C GLU A 169 5.73 5.29 16.93
N ARG A 170 5.22 4.45 17.84
CA ARG A 170 4.13 4.81 18.74
C ARG A 170 4.58 4.76 20.19
N HIS A 171 4.34 5.84 20.91
CA HIS A 171 4.59 5.99 22.34
C HIS A 171 3.26 6.08 23.08
N ILE A 172 3.03 5.19 24.04
CA ILE A 172 1.88 5.21 24.95
C ILE A 172 2.43 5.00 26.37
N GLY A 173 2.42 6.05 27.20
CA GLY A 173 3.15 6.07 28.46
C GLY A 173 4.63 5.75 28.21
N ASP A 174 5.18 4.79 28.95
CA ASP A 174 6.58 4.36 28.81
C ASP A 174 6.80 3.33 27.68
N LYS A 175 5.74 2.89 27.00
CA LYS A 175 5.84 1.85 25.98
C LYS A 175 6.05 2.46 24.59
N LYS A 176 7.21 2.16 24.00
CA LYS A 176 7.52 2.40 22.59
C LYS A 176 7.27 1.15 21.74
N THR A 177 6.54 1.29 20.64
CA THR A 177 6.34 0.25 19.62
C THR A 177 6.75 0.79 18.26
N ILE A 178 7.49 0.00 17.48
CA ILE A 178 7.86 0.35 16.10
C ILE A 178 7.26 -0.71 15.16
N GLU A 179 6.61 -0.25 14.10
CA GLU A 179 6.12 -1.10 13.02
C GLU A 179 6.68 -0.60 11.68
N ARG A 180 7.20 -1.51 10.85
CA ARG A 180 7.70 -1.21 9.50
C ARG A 180 6.85 -1.92 8.45
N ARG A 181 6.55 -1.21 7.36
CA ARG A 181 5.85 -1.73 6.18
C ARG A 181 6.63 -1.33 4.93
N TYR A 182 6.83 -2.27 4.04
CA TYR A 182 7.60 -2.09 2.82
C TYR A 182 6.68 -2.04 1.61
N PHE A 183 7.08 -1.35 0.54
CA PHE A 183 6.26 -1.08 -0.62
C PHE A 183 7.07 -1.15 -1.90
N ILE A 184 6.39 -1.51 -2.99
CA ILE A 184 6.84 -1.26 -4.37
C ILE A 184 5.91 -0.23 -5.03
N THR A 185 6.46 0.58 -5.91
CA THR A 185 5.68 1.64 -6.54
C THR A 185 6.14 1.98 -7.96
N SER A 186 5.19 2.37 -8.80
CA SER A 186 5.47 2.95 -10.12
C SER A 186 5.75 4.45 -10.09
N LEU A 187 5.61 5.07 -8.91
CA LEU A 187 5.94 6.45 -8.70
C LEU A 187 7.46 6.65 -8.76
N ASP A 188 7.87 7.79 -9.30
CA ASP A 188 9.23 8.27 -9.24
C ASP A 188 9.62 8.68 -7.80
N ASN A 189 10.91 8.95 -7.58
CA ASN A 189 11.44 9.35 -6.27
C ASN A 189 11.05 10.79 -5.91
N ASN A 190 9.80 10.98 -5.47
CA ASN A 190 9.28 12.25 -4.98
C ASN A 190 8.38 12.01 -3.75
N ILE A 191 8.99 12.05 -2.55
CA ILE A 191 8.28 11.81 -1.29
C ILE A 191 7.30 12.96 -0.96
N ASP A 192 7.58 14.17 -1.46
CA ASP A 192 6.97 15.42 -1.01
C ASP A 192 5.52 15.61 -1.49
N ASN A 193 5.07 14.81 -2.47
CA ASN A 193 3.68 14.85 -2.91
C ASN A 193 3.00 13.48 -2.82
N GLU A 194 3.42 12.46 -3.55
CA GLU A 194 2.49 11.36 -3.85
C GLU A 194 2.63 10.14 -2.95
N PHE A 195 3.87 9.73 -2.67
CA PHE A 195 4.13 8.52 -1.90
C PHE A 195 3.74 8.66 -0.42
N SER A 196 4.16 9.73 0.24
CA SER A 196 3.80 10.01 1.63
C SER A 196 2.27 10.20 1.79
N ARG A 197 1.61 10.89 0.85
CA ARG A 197 0.13 11.03 0.81
C ARG A 197 -0.57 9.68 0.75
N CYS A 198 -0.08 8.76 -0.09
CA CYS A 198 -0.60 7.40 -0.15
C CYS A 198 -0.44 6.70 1.21
N LEU A 199 0.78 6.68 1.75
CA LEU A 199 1.08 5.94 2.96
C LEU A 199 0.39 6.49 4.21
N VAL A 200 0.23 7.80 4.34
CA VAL A 200 -0.57 8.39 5.43
C VAL A 200 -1.99 7.81 5.42
N ARG A 201 -2.58 7.56 4.24
CA ARG A 201 -3.96 7.09 4.04
C ARG A 201 -4.14 5.58 4.14
N ILE A 202 -3.08 4.79 3.96
CA ILE A 202 -3.11 3.33 4.01
C ILE A 202 -2.90 2.79 5.43
N LEU A 203 -2.31 3.58 6.34
CA LEU A 203 -1.95 3.16 7.70
C LEU A 203 -3.08 3.32 8.75
N PHE A 204 -4.35 3.41 8.34
CA PHE A 204 -5.50 3.53 9.25
C PHE A 204 -6.22 2.21 9.53
#